data_AF-A0AAW9F4T9-F1
#
_entry.id   AF-A0AAW9F4T9-F1
#
_cell.length_a   1.000
_cell.length_b   1.000
_cell.length_c   1.000
_cell.angle_alpha   90.00
_cell.angle_beta   90.00
_cell.angle_gamma   90.00
#
_symmetry.space_group_name_H-M   'P 1'
#
loop_
_entity.id
_entity.type
_entity.pdbx_description
1 polymer ?
#
loop_
_entity_poly.entity_id
_entity_poly.type
_entity_poly.pdbx_seq_one_letter_code
_entity_poly.pdbx_strand_id
1 'polypeptide(L)' 'MSNPALKGDEIARNPNGYLALATRAAELEREGRYIAVLDLWKAAWKVAKNGLNQEWAKASVDLCMTCIHRFGKREA' A
#
# COMPACT_ATOMS: atom_id res chain seq x y z
N MET A 1 -22.49 -4.02 -0.33
CA MET A 1 -22.06 -2.76 0.30
C MET A 1 -21.11 -3.12 1.45
N SER A 2 -19.81 -2.81 1.32
CA SER A 2 -18.83 -3.10 2.37
C SER A 2 -18.91 -2.02 3.45
N ASN A 3 -19.20 -2.41 4.70
CA ASN A 3 -19.38 -1.48 5.81
C ASN A 3 -18.00 -0.93 6.26
N PRO A 4 -17.78 0.39 6.29
CA PRO A 4 -16.49 0.98 6.68
C PRO A 4 -16.01 0.53 8.08
N ALA A 5 -16.95 0.32 9.01
CA ALA A 5 -16.65 -0.19 10.34
C ALA A 5 -16.03 -1.60 10.32
N LEU A 6 -16.53 -2.50 9.46
CA LEU A 6 -15.97 -3.85 9.29
C LEU A 6 -14.55 -3.80 8.73
N LYS A 7 -14.26 -2.83 7.84
CA LYS A 7 -12.92 -2.60 7.30
C LYS A 7 -11.96 -2.09 8.38
N GLY A 8 -12.42 -1.18 9.23
CA GLY A 8 -11.67 -0.68 10.39
C GLY A 8 -11.33 -1.78 11.40
N ASP A 9 -12.30 -2.64 11.71
CA ASP A 9 -12.12 -3.79 12.61
C ASP A 9 -11.12 -4.81 12.06
N GLU A 10 -11.13 -5.06 10.74
CA GLU A 10 -10.18 -5.96 10.09
C GLU A 10 -8.74 -5.41 10.14
N ILE A 11 -8.58 -4.09 9.94
CA ILE A 11 -7.30 -3.40 10.08
C ILE A 11 -6.81 -3.44 11.54
N ALA A 12 -7.70 -3.23 12.50
CA ALA A 12 -7.37 -3.28 13.93
C ALA A 12 -6.91 -4.69 14.36
N ARG A 13 -7.55 -5.74 13.82
CA ARG A 13 -7.18 -7.14 14.13
C ARG A 13 -5.87 -7.58 13.49
N ASN A 14 -5.52 -7.02 12.34
CA ASN A 14 -4.25 -7.33 11.68
C ASN A 14 -3.62 -6.06 11.09
N PRO A 15 -2.92 -5.25 11.91
CA PRO A 15 -2.35 -3.98 11.48
C PRO A 15 -1.21 -4.13 10.46
N ASN A 16 -0.68 -5.36 10.32
CA ASN A 16 0.35 -5.72 9.34
C ASN A 16 -0.21 -6.61 8.22
N GLY A 17 -1.54 -6.78 8.15
CA GLY A 17 -2.20 -7.49 7.08
C GLY A 17 -2.21 -6.68 5.78
N TYR A 18 -2.43 -7.36 4.66
CA TYR A 18 -2.50 -6.73 3.34
C TYR A 18 -3.40 -5.50 3.32
N LEU A 19 -4.61 -5.62 3.86
CA LEU A 19 -5.61 -4.54 3.84
C LEU A 19 -5.15 -3.30 4.61
N ALA A 20 -4.52 -3.49 5.78
CA ALA A 20 -4.00 -2.42 6.60
C ALA A 20 -2.83 -1.71 5.91
N LEU A 21 -1.87 -2.48 5.38
CA LEU A 21 -0.70 -1.95 4.68
C LEU A 21 -1.09 -1.22 3.39
N ALA A 22 -1.97 -1.82 2.58
CA ALA A 22 -2.47 -1.22 1.33
C ALA A 22 -3.28 0.05 1.60
N THR A 23 -4.07 0.10 2.68
CA THR A 23 -4.83 1.30 3.05
C THR A 23 -3.89 2.44 3.43
N ARG A 24 -2.89 2.18 4.29
CA ARG A 24 -1.86 3.17 4.65
C ARG A 24 -1.04 3.63 3.43
N ALA A 25 -0.70 2.70 2.53
CA ALA A 25 0.02 3.04 1.30
C ALA A 25 -0.78 4.01 0.43
N ALA A 26 -2.08 3.75 0.23
CA ALA A 26 -2.96 4.60 -0.57
C ALA A 26 -3.16 6.00 0.04
N GLU A 27 -3.13 6.14 1.37
CA GLU A 27 -3.14 7.45 2.04
C GLU A 27 -1.87 8.25 1.73
N LEU A 28 -0.71 7.62 1.86
CA LEU A 28 0.59 8.25 1.55
C LEU A 28 0.78 8.53 0.05
N GLU A 29 0.17 7.74 -0.83
CA GLU A 29 0.17 8.01 -2.28
C GLU A 29 -0.49 9.33 -2.61
N ARG A 30 -1.58 9.69 -1.92
CA ARG A 30 -2.26 10.98 -2.09
C ARG A 30 -1.39 12.16 -1.65
N GLU A 31 -0.49 11.92 -0.71
CA GLU A 31 0.51 12.90 -0.26
C GLU A 31 1.75 12.96 -1.17
N GLY A 32 1.87 12.06 -2.15
CA GLY A 32 3.02 11.97 -3.06
C GLY A 32 4.30 11.45 -2.39
N ARG A 33 4.19 10.77 -1.24
CA ARG A 33 5.32 10.29 -0.43
C ARG A 33 5.83 8.94 -0.90
N TYR A 34 6.27 8.88 -2.14
CA TYR A 34 6.47 7.61 -2.87
C TYR A 34 7.48 6.64 -2.25
N ILE A 35 8.45 7.10 -1.44
CA ILE A 35 9.38 6.20 -0.74
C ILE A 35 8.67 5.41 0.35
N ALA A 36 7.89 6.09 1.20
CA ALA A 36 7.15 5.42 2.27
C ALA A 36 6.04 4.51 1.69
N VAL A 37 5.42 4.94 0.59
CA VAL A 37 4.48 4.14 -0.17
C VAL A 37 5.14 2.86 -0.70
N LEU A 38 6.33 2.97 -1.30
CA LEU A 38 7.06 1.83 -1.86
C LEU A 38 7.31 0.74 -0.80
N ASP A 39 7.75 1.14 0.39
CA ASP A 39 8.02 0.19 1.47
C ASP A 39 6.74 -0.50 1.96
N LEU A 40 5.63 0.24 2.06
CA LEU A 40 4.33 -0.32 2.42
C LEU A 40 3.80 -1.28 1.36
N TRP A 41 3.92 -0.98 0.06
CA TRP A 41 3.49 -1.91 -0.98
C TRP A 41 4.37 -3.16 -1.06
N LYS A 42 5.68 -3.04 -0.81
CA LYS A 42 6.56 -4.22 -0.66
C LYS A 42 6.13 -5.10 0.53
N ALA A 43 5.78 -4.49 1.66
CA ALA A 43 5.28 -5.22 2.81
C ALA A 43 3.92 -5.87 2.52
N ALA A 44 3.00 -5.14 1.89
CA ALA A 44 1.68 -5.63 1.48
C ALA A 44 1.81 -6.83 0.53
N TRP A 45 2.71 -6.74 -0.45
CA TRP A 45 2.96 -7.83 -1.40
C TRP A 45 3.40 -9.12 -0.68
N LYS A 46 4.31 -9.01 0.29
CA LYS A 46 4.81 -10.17 1.07
C LYS A 46 3.71 -10.87 1.88
N VAL A 47 2.72 -10.14 2.37
CA VAL A 47 1.65 -10.68 3.21
C VAL A 47 0.35 -10.98 2.44
N ALA A 48 0.32 -10.67 1.14
CA ALA A 48 -0.83 -10.92 0.29
C ALA A 48 -1.03 -12.43 0.07
N LYS A 49 -2.21 -12.92 0.48
CA LYS A 49 -2.56 -14.35 0.43
C LYS A 49 -3.18 -14.81 -0.89
N ASN A 50 -3.67 -13.88 -1.72
CA ASN A 50 -4.29 -14.20 -3.01
C ASN A 50 -3.51 -13.52 -4.15
N GLY A 51 -3.59 -14.11 -5.34
CA GLY A 51 -2.85 -13.65 -6.52
C GLY A 51 -3.20 -12.22 -6.94
N LEU A 52 -4.48 -11.85 -6.89
CA LEU A 52 -4.94 -10.51 -7.26
C LEU A 52 -4.28 -9.41 -6.40
N ASN A 53 -4.22 -9.62 -5.08
CA ASN A 53 -3.59 -8.69 -4.15
C ASN A 53 -2.06 -8.65 -4.35
N GLN A 54 -1.45 -9.78 -4.73
CA GLN A 54 -0.03 -9.82 -5.05
C GLN A 54 0.30 -9.04 -6.32
N GLU A 55 -0.48 -9.23 -7.38
CA GLU A 55 -0.33 -8.52 -8.65
C GLU A 55 -0.56 -7.02 -8.47
N TRP A 56 -1.61 -6.64 -7.74
CA TRP A 56 -1.88 -5.24 -7.42
C TRP A 56 -0.72 -4.61 -6.66
N ALA A 57 -0.25 -5.24 -5.58
CA ALA A 57 0.86 -4.71 -4.79
C ALA A 57 2.14 -4.59 -5.62
N LYS A 58 2.44 -5.56 -6.48
CA LYS A 58 3.59 -5.51 -7.39
C LYS A 58 3.46 -4.34 -8.38
N ALA A 59 2.31 -4.17 -9.02
CA ALA A 59 2.08 -3.05 -9.93
C ALA A 59 2.23 -1.69 -9.23
N SER A 60 1.76 -1.58 -7.98
CA SER A 60 1.95 -0.37 -7.18
C SER A 60 3.41 -0.12 -6.80
N VAL A 61 4.20 -1.16 -6.50
CA VAL A 61 5.67 -1.04 -6.32
C VAL A 61 6.32 -0.46 -7.57
N ASP A 62 5.99 -0.99 -8.75
CA ASP A 62 6.55 -0.54 -10.03
C ASP A 62 6.17 0.93 -10.34
N LEU A 63 4.93 1.31 -10.04
CA LEU A 63 4.47 2.70 -10.16
C LEU A 63 5.25 3.63 -9.23
N CYS A 64 5.44 3.25 -7.97
CA CYS A 64 6.19 4.05 -7.00
C CYS A 64 7.64 4.25 -7.44
N MET A 65 8.30 3.19 -7.93
CA MET A 65 9.65 3.28 -8.49
C MET A 65 9.70 4.26 -9.67
N THR A 66 8.71 4.22 -10.55
CA THR A 66 8.58 5.17 -11.68
C THR A 66 8.41 6.60 -11.20
N CYS A 67 7.54 6.83 -10.21
CA CYS A 67 7.31 8.15 -9.62
C CYS A 67 8.57 8.69 -8.92
N ILE A 68 9.29 7.86 -8.17
CA ILE A 68 10.57 8.23 -7.52
C ILE A 68 11.60 8.59 -8.58
N HIS A 69 11.71 7.81 -9.65
CA HIS A 69 12.65 8.10 -10.74
C HIS A 69 12.31 9.43 -11.44
N ARG A 70 11.02 9.69 -11.68
CA ARG A 70 10.57 10.86 -12.44
C ARG A 70 10.55 12.15 -11.62
N PHE A 71 10.15 12.08 -10.35
CA PHE A 71 9.93 13.24 -9.50
C PHE A 71 10.97 13.41 -8.39
N GLY A 72 11.92 12.47 -8.30
CA GLY A 72 12.91 12.41 -7.24
C GLY A 72 12.36 11.82 -5.95
N LYS A 73 13.24 11.78 -4.94
CA LYS A 73 12.90 11.41 -3.57
C LYS A 73 12.07 12.54 -2.95
N ARG A 74 10.76 12.54 -3.15
CA ARG A 74 9.85 13.35 -2.31
C ARG A 74 9.76 12.69 -0.95
N GLU A 75 10.82 12.86 -0.17
CA GLU A 75 10.74 12.73 1.28
C GLU A 75 9.95 13.95 1.80
N ALA A 76 9.04 13.69 2.73
CA ALA A 76 8.21 14.73 3.33
C ALA A 76 9.06 15.76 4.09
#